data_AF-A0A7W9MHC1-F1
#
_entry.id   AF-A0A7W9MHC1-F1
#
_cell.length_a   1.000
_cell.length_b   1.000
_cell.length_c   1.000
_cell.angle_alpha   90.00
_cell.angle_beta   90.00
_cell.angle_gamma   90.00
#
_symmetry.space_group_name_H-M   'P 1'
#
loop_
_entity.id
_entity.type
_entity.pdbx_description
1 polymer ?
#
loop_
_entity_poly.entity_id
_entity_poly.type
_entity_poly.pdbx_seq_one_letter_code
_entity_poly.pdbx_strand_id
1 'polypeptide(L)'
;MITLRLVLHGTVPLLMNNGRQANPLDPATGALERARAAGAEEVARTEHAAALYLDPAAGPYLPAVNLWAALRDGARRLGAEDALTGGLVITTEVNALVYDGPRDAAGLWADPAFRLSVRVGPAGAHRCRPIFRAWHTEAAGFLDPAVLGLDELERIAQTAGALVGLGDWRPRYGRFTATIEKT
;
A
#
# COMPACT_ATOMS: atom_id res chain seq x y z
N MET A 1 -1.24 -23.87 13.94
CA MET A 1 -1.62 -22.53 13.43
C MET A 1 -2.28 -21.72 14.54
N ILE A 2 -1.84 -20.49 14.74
CA ILE A 2 -2.52 -19.50 15.57
C ILE A 2 -3.05 -18.37 14.69
N THR A 3 -4.19 -17.80 15.04
CA THR A 3 -4.72 -16.63 14.35
C THR A 3 -4.10 -15.37 14.95
N LEU A 4 -3.78 -14.42 14.08
CA LEU A 4 -3.26 -13.12 14.48
C LEU A 4 -3.87 -11.99 13.67
N ARG A 5 -3.71 -10.80 14.22
CA ARG A 5 -3.94 -9.51 13.58
C ARG A 5 -2.62 -8.75 13.56
N LEU A 6 -2.22 -8.31 12.38
CA LEU A 6 -1.09 -7.43 12.15
C LEU A 6 -1.62 -6.01 11.98
N VAL A 7 -1.31 -5.13 12.93
CA VAL A 7 -1.74 -3.73 12.92
C VAL A 7 -0.56 -2.86 12.48
N LEU A 8 -0.75 -2.04 11.44
CA LEU A 8 0.29 -1.16 10.91
C LEU A 8 -0.12 0.30 11.13
N HIS A 9 0.76 1.07 11.75
CA HIS A 9 0.59 2.51 11.94
C HIS A 9 1.63 3.28 11.13
N GLY A 10 1.17 4.13 10.21
CA GLY A 10 2.04 4.97 9.39
C GLY A 10 2.84 5.95 10.23
N THR A 11 4.17 5.96 10.07
CA THR A 11 5.07 6.96 10.69
C THR A 11 5.39 8.12 9.76
N VAL A 12 5.14 7.93 8.46
CA VAL A 12 5.20 8.95 7.41
C VAL A 12 4.00 8.77 6.46
N PRO A 13 3.68 9.76 5.61
CA PRO A 13 2.56 9.63 4.67
C PRO A 13 2.70 8.42 3.75
N LEU A 14 1.57 7.80 3.39
CA LEU A 14 1.50 6.75 2.38
C LEU A 14 1.21 7.37 1.01
N LEU A 15 2.08 7.08 0.04
CA LEU A 15 1.85 7.42 -1.36
C LEU A 15 1.37 6.16 -2.09
N MET A 16 0.18 6.19 -2.70
CA MET A 16 -0.33 5.04 -3.45
C MET A 16 0.07 5.12 -4.92
N ASN A 17 0.33 3.96 -5.51
CA ASN A 17 0.50 3.80 -6.94
C ASN A 17 0.09 2.39 -7.36
N ASN A 18 -1.18 2.22 -7.66
CA ASN A 18 -1.73 1.00 -8.20
C ASN A 18 -1.27 0.81 -9.66
N GLY A 19 -0.57 -0.29 -9.93
CA GLY A 19 0.03 -0.58 -11.24
C GLY A 19 -0.95 -0.90 -12.36
N ARG A 20 -2.26 -0.64 -12.21
CA ARG A 20 -3.31 -0.95 -13.20
C ARG A 20 -3.01 -0.42 -14.60
N GLN A 21 -2.41 0.77 -14.69
CA GLN A 21 -2.04 1.39 -15.97
C GLN A 21 -0.93 0.62 -16.72
N ALA A 22 -0.18 -0.25 -16.05
CA ALA A 22 0.80 -1.12 -16.71
C ALA A 22 0.14 -2.36 -17.35
N ASN A 23 -1.11 -2.68 -16.98
CA ASN A 23 -1.84 -3.80 -17.57
C ASN A 23 -2.54 -3.34 -18.86
N PRO A 24 -2.12 -3.82 -20.04
CA PRO A 24 -2.70 -3.41 -21.32
C PRO A 24 -4.18 -3.81 -21.48
N LEU A 25 -4.66 -4.74 -20.66
CA LEU A 25 -6.06 -5.21 -20.67
C LEU A 25 -6.94 -4.49 -19.66
N ASP A 26 -6.38 -3.60 -18.82
CA ASP A 26 -7.18 -2.85 -17.85
C ASP A 26 -8.00 -1.75 -18.55
N PRO A 27 -9.31 -1.61 -18.27
CA PRO A 27 -10.13 -0.53 -18.80
C PRO A 27 -9.56 0.88 -18.56
N ALA A 28 -8.75 1.05 -17.50
CA ALA A 28 -8.08 2.31 -17.18
C ALA A 28 -6.97 2.69 -18.19
N THR A 29 -6.40 1.75 -18.94
CA THR A 29 -5.25 1.98 -19.82
C THR A 29 -5.59 2.89 -21.00
N GLY A 30 -6.84 2.87 -21.49
CA GLY A 30 -7.32 3.81 -22.52
C GLY A 30 -7.84 5.16 -21.99
N ALA A 31 -8.04 5.28 -20.67
CA ALA A 31 -8.60 6.49 -20.08
C ALA A 31 -7.61 7.67 -20.11
N LEU A 32 -6.30 7.38 -19.93
CA LEU A 32 -5.27 8.42 -19.92
C LEU A 32 -5.11 9.09 -21.28
N GLU A 33 -5.19 8.33 -22.38
CA GLU A 33 -5.11 8.89 -23.73
C GLU A 33 -6.29 9.83 -24.02
N ARG A 34 -7.51 9.47 -23.59
CA ARG A 34 -8.67 10.38 -23.67
C ARG A 34 -8.49 11.64 -22.82
N ALA A 35 -7.94 11.48 -21.61
CA ALA A 35 -7.69 12.59 -20.71
C ALA A 35 -6.70 13.62 -21.28
N ARG A 36 -5.69 13.19 -22.05
CA ARG A 36 -4.73 14.10 -22.71
C ARG A 36 -5.40 15.11 -23.62
N ALA A 37 -6.45 14.70 -24.35
CA ALA A 37 -7.21 15.59 -25.23
C ALA A 37 -8.04 16.64 -24.45
N ALA A 38 -8.40 16.34 -23.19
CA ALA A 38 -9.17 17.22 -22.32
C ALA A 38 -8.31 18.18 -21.48
N GLY A 39 -7.00 17.95 -21.38
CA GLY A 39 -6.04 18.85 -20.74
C GLY A 39 -5.38 18.30 -19.47
N ALA A 40 -4.48 19.09 -18.89
CA ALA A 40 -3.58 18.66 -17.82
C ALA A 40 -4.29 18.26 -16.51
N GLU A 41 -5.37 18.95 -16.15
CA GLU A 41 -6.13 18.63 -14.94
C GLU A 41 -6.82 17.27 -15.07
N GLU A 42 -7.42 16.99 -16.22
CA GLU A 42 -8.09 15.71 -16.48
C GLU A 42 -7.10 14.54 -16.51
N VAL A 43 -5.90 14.77 -17.05
CA VAL A 43 -4.77 13.83 -16.93
C VAL A 43 -4.44 13.56 -15.47
N ALA A 44 -4.25 14.61 -14.66
CA ALA A 44 -3.92 14.46 -13.24
C ALA A 44 -5.02 13.73 -12.46
N ARG A 45 -6.29 14.03 -12.74
CA ARG A 45 -7.45 13.36 -12.13
C ARG A 45 -7.49 11.87 -12.47
N THR A 46 -7.27 11.55 -13.73
CA THR A 46 -7.26 10.17 -14.23
C THR A 46 -6.12 9.36 -13.64
N GLU A 47 -4.92 9.96 -13.56
CA GLU A 47 -3.76 9.33 -12.90
C GLU A 47 -3.98 9.11 -11.42
N HIS A 48 -4.53 10.11 -10.71
CA HIS A 48 -4.82 10.02 -9.30
C HIS A 48 -5.78 8.86 -9.02
N ALA A 49 -6.90 8.80 -9.75
CA ALA A 49 -7.87 7.73 -9.62
C ALA A 49 -7.29 6.34 -9.96
N ALA A 50 -6.51 6.23 -11.03
CA ALA A 50 -5.90 4.97 -11.45
C ALA A 50 -4.83 4.46 -10.49
N ALA A 51 -4.18 5.36 -9.74
CA ALA A 51 -3.15 5.03 -8.75
C ALA A 51 -3.74 4.60 -7.40
N LEU A 52 -5.05 4.74 -7.17
CA LEU A 52 -5.70 4.26 -5.94
C LEU A 52 -5.85 2.74 -5.94
N TYR A 53 -5.61 2.13 -4.79
CA TYR A 53 -6.23 0.86 -4.43
C TYR A 53 -7.57 1.20 -3.79
N LEU A 54 -8.67 0.96 -4.52
CA LEU A 54 -10.02 1.34 -4.10
C LEU A 54 -10.94 0.14 -4.21
N ASP A 55 -11.59 -0.20 -3.10
CA ASP A 55 -12.61 -1.22 -3.00
C ASP A 55 -14.00 -0.54 -2.89
N PRO A 56 -15.05 -1.05 -3.56
CA PRO A 56 -16.38 -0.43 -3.52
C PRO A 56 -17.01 -0.36 -2.12
N ALA A 57 -16.68 -1.28 -1.21
CA ALA A 57 -17.24 -1.34 0.13
C ALA A 57 -16.31 -0.69 1.16
N ALA A 58 -15.01 -0.98 1.10
CA ALA A 58 -14.04 -0.50 2.06
C ALA A 58 -13.48 0.90 1.73
N GLY A 59 -13.63 1.39 0.49
CA GLY A 59 -12.92 2.58 0.01
C GLY A 59 -11.43 2.27 -0.18
N PRO A 60 -10.50 3.21 0.09
CA PRO A 60 -9.09 2.94 -0.08
C PRO A 60 -8.60 1.83 0.84
N TYR A 61 -7.76 0.95 0.29
CA TYR A 61 -7.26 -0.23 0.98
C TYR A 61 -5.81 -0.52 0.61
N LEU A 62 -5.16 -1.38 1.39
CA LEU A 62 -3.86 -1.96 1.06
C LEU A 62 -4.05 -3.43 0.67
N PRO A 63 -3.61 -3.86 -0.53
CA PRO A 63 -3.68 -5.26 -0.93
C PRO A 63 -2.81 -6.16 -0.07
N ALA A 64 -3.25 -7.40 0.19
CA ALA A 64 -2.45 -8.42 0.86
C ALA A 64 -1.07 -8.58 0.23
N VAL A 65 -1.00 -8.60 -1.10
CA VAL A 65 0.26 -8.79 -1.85
C VAL A 65 1.29 -7.69 -1.54
N ASN A 66 0.84 -6.45 -1.30
CA ASN A 66 1.76 -5.36 -0.95
C ASN A 66 2.28 -5.52 0.47
N LEU A 67 1.41 -5.91 1.41
CA LEU A 67 1.80 -6.19 2.80
C LEU A 67 2.77 -7.38 2.86
N TRP A 68 2.43 -8.47 2.19
CA TRP A 68 3.25 -9.67 2.12
C TRP A 68 4.62 -9.38 1.49
N ALA A 69 4.68 -8.63 0.38
CA ALA A 69 5.94 -8.24 -0.23
C ALA A 69 6.82 -7.40 0.70
N ALA A 70 6.23 -6.47 1.47
CA ALA A 70 6.96 -5.68 2.44
C ALA A 70 7.53 -6.55 3.58
N LEU A 71 6.73 -7.48 4.10
CA LEU A 71 7.16 -8.42 5.14
C LEU A 71 8.26 -9.35 4.64
N ARG A 72 8.12 -9.94 3.45
CA ARG A 72 9.15 -10.79 2.81
C ARG A 72 10.45 -10.04 2.66
N ASP A 73 10.41 -8.84 2.10
CA ASP A 73 11.61 -8.02 1.92
C ASP A 73 12.24 -7.63 3.27
N GLY A 74 11.43 -7.45 4.33
CA GLY A 74 11.89 -7.24 5.70
C GLY A 74 12.57 -8.48 6.27
N ALA A 75 11.96 -9.66 6.10
CA ALA A 75 12.51 -10.94 6.52
C ALA A 75 13.83 -11.27 5.80
N ARG A 76 13.92 -10.95 4.51
CA ARG A 76 15.17 -11.07 3.73
C ARG A 76 16.32 -10.26 4.33
N ARG A 77 16.06 -9.09 4.91
CA ARG A 77 17.10 -8.30 5.61
C ARG A 77 17.60 -8.97 6.89
N LEU A 78 16.80 -9.86 7.46
CA LEU A 78 17.12 -10.62 8.68
C LEU A 78 17.56 -12.06 8.40
N GLY A 79 17.55 -12.51 7.13
CA GLY A 79 17.82 -13.90 6.77
C GLY A 79 16.70 -14.88 7.14
N ALA A 80 15.46 -14.39 7.31
CA ALA A 80 14.30 -15.16 7.78
C ALA A 80 13.20 -15.32 6.69
N GLU A 81 13.54 -15.14 5.41
CA GLU A 81 12.58 -15.17 4.29
C GLU A 81 11.87 -16.53 4.15
N ASP A 82 12.62 -17.63 4.29
CA ASP A 82 12.06 -18.99 4.21
C ASP A 82 11.11 -19.27 5.38
N ALA A 83 11.49 -18.86 6.59
CA ALA A 83 10.66 -18.98 7.79
C ALA A 83 9.37 -18.16 7.66
N LEU A 84 9.44 -16.93 7.12
CA LEU A 84 8.25 -16.13 6.83
C LEU A 84 7.34 -16.83 5.82
N THR A 85 7.91 -17.30 4.71
CA THR A 85 7.15 -17.88 3.60
C THR A 85 6.45 -19.17 4.00
N GLY A 86 7.09 -20.00 4.83
CA GLY A 86 6.49 -21.23 5.36
C GLY A 86 5.60 -21.02 6.59
N GLY A 87 5.85 -19.97 7.37
CA GLY A 87 5.23 -19.77 8.68
C GLY A 87 4.07 -18.79 8.72
N LEU A 88 3.96 -17.85 7.78
CA LEU A 88 2.92 -16.82 7.78
C LEU A 88 2.03 -16.89 6.54
N VAL A 89 0.72 -16.88 6.77
CA VAL A 89 -0.28 -16.67 5.73
C VAL A 89 -1.13 -15.45 6.09
N ILE A 90 -1.13 -14.43 5.25
CA ILE A 90 -2.10 -13.32 5.34
C ILE A 90 -3.41 -13.77 4.71
N THR A 91 -4.52 -13.63 5.42
CA THR A 91 -5.83 -14.15 5.01
C THR A 91 -6.77 -13.07 4.48
N THR A 92 -6.45 -11.80 4.67
CA THR A 92 -7.23 -10.65 4.21
C THR A 92 -6.68 -10.07 2.91
N GLU A 93 -7.44 -10.15 1.83
CA GLU A 93 -7.08 -9.57 0.53
C GLU A 93 -7.23 -8.03 0.50
N VAL A 94 -8.31 -7.54 1.11
CA VAL A 94 -8.66 -6.12 1.21
C VAL A 94 -8.44 -5.65 2.64
N ASN A 95 -7.36 -4.92 2.88
CA ASN A 95 -7.04 -4.36 4.21
C ASN A 95 -7.41 -2.89 4.20
N ALA A 96 -8.56 -2.54 4.78
CA ALA A 96 -9.08 -1.18 4.73
C ALA A 96 -8.04 -0.18 5.26
N LEU A 97 -7.82 0.90 4.49
CA LEU A 97 -6.98 1.99 4.95
C LEU A 97 -7.84 2.91 5.80
N VAL A 98 -7.45 3.13 7.03
CA VAL A 98 -8.14 4.06 7.92
C VAL A 98 -7.39 5.38 7.97
N TYR A 99 -8.12 6.45 7.71
CA TYR A 99 -7.68 7.84 7.67
C TYR A 99 -8.92 8.73 7.76
N ASP A 100 -8.73 9.99 8.10
CA ASP A 100 -9.81 10.99 8.06
C ASP A 100 -9.91 11.59 6.67
N GLY A 101 -11.08 11.45 6.02
CA GLY A 101 -11.33 11.98 4.68
C GLY A 101 -12.32 11.19 3.82
N PRO A 102 -12.51 11.63 2.56
CA PRO A 102 -13.45 11.03 1.62
C PRO A 102 -13.08 9.58 1.27
N ARG A 103 -14.06 8.70 1.06
CA ARG A 103 -13.84 7.26 0.82
C ARG A 103 -13.90 6.82 -0.64
N ASP A 104 -14.18 7.73 -1.57
CA ASP A 104 -14.26 7.46 -3.00
C ASP A 104 -13.27 8.33 -3.81
N ALA A 105 -13.01 7.92 -5.06
CA ALA A 105 -12.05 8.61 -5.92
C ALA A 105 -12.44 10.06 -6.24
N ALA A 106 -13.74 10.37 -6.31
CA ALA A 106 -14.21 11.71 -6.67
C ALA A 106 -14.02 12.69 -5.51
N GLY A 107 -14.33 12.27 -4.28
CA GLY A 107 -14.10 13.04 -3.07
C GLY A 107 -12.61 13.21 -2.76
N LEU A 108 -11.82 12.13 -2.90
CA LEU A 108 -10.36 12.20 -2.76
C LEU A 108 -9.71 13.08 -3.83
N TRP A 109 -10.28 13.12 -5.03
CA TRP A 109 -9.89 14.13 -5.99
C TRP A 109 -10.30 15.50 -5.43
N ALA A 110 -11.58 15.80 -5.20
CA ALA A 110 -12.07 17.14 -4.84
C ALA A 110 -11.24 17.86 -3.75
N ASP A 111 -10.71 17.14 -2.76
CA ASP A 111 -9.81 17.70 -1.74
C ASP A 111 -8.31 17.65 -2.16
N PRO A 112 -7.65 18.81 -2.36
CA PRO A 112 -6.23 18.89 -2.68
C PRO A 112 -5.31 18.26 -1.64
N ALA A 113 -5.75 18.10 -0.40
CA ALA A 113 -4.99 17.40 0.63
C ALA A 113 -4.66 15.97 0.20
N PHE A 114 -5.49 15.28 -0.59
CA PHE A 114 -5.20 13.91 -1.01
C PHE A 114 -4.43 13.80 -2.32
N ARG A 115 -3.84 14.90 -2.81
CA ARG A 115 -3.09 14.95 -4.07
C ARG A 115 -1.62 15.29 -3.82
N LEU A 116 -0.73 14.61 -4.54
CA LEU A 116 0.68 14.98 -4.64
C LEU A 116 1.13 14.93 -6.09
N SER A 117 1.71 16.03 -6.58
CA SER A 117 2.45 16.02 -7.84
C SER A 117 3.86 15.49 -7.58
N VAL A 118 4.25 14.43 -8.29
CA VAL A 118 5.57 13.82 -8.21
C VAL A 118 6.24 13.82 -9.58
N ARG A 119 7.56 13.95 -9.59
CA ARG A 119 8.37 13.88 -10.80
C ARG A 119 8.91 12.46 -10.95
N VAL A 120 8.62 11.79 -12.07
CA VAL A 120 8.98 10.38 -12.28
C VAL A 120 9.91 10.21 -13.48
N GLY A 121 10.94 9.39 -13.29
CA GLY A 121 11.91 9.03 -14.33
C GLY A 121 12.90 10.14 -14.71
N PRO A 122 13.88 9.84 -15.59
CA PRO A 122 14.97 10.77 -15.92
C PRO A 122 14.50 12.04 -16.65
N ALA A 123 13.53 11.91 -17.55
CA ALA A 123 12.89 13.05 -18.23
C ALA A 123 12.00 13.86 -17.27
N GLY A 124 11.60 13.24 -16.16
CA GLY A 124 10.90 13.88 -15.07
C GLY A 124 9.51 14.35 -15.44
N ALA A 125 8.71 13.43 -15.98
CA ALA A 125 7.29 13.65 -16.22
C ALA A 125 6.57 13.88 -14.89
N HIS A 126 5.73 14.90 -14.82
CA HIS A 126 4.86 15.14 -13.67
C HIS A 126 3.74 14.11 -13.67
N ARG A 127 3.52 13.49 -12.52
CA ARG A 127 2.44 12.55 -12.27
C ARG A 127 1.67 12.97 -11.03
N CYS A 128 0.36 12.76 -11.02
CA CYS A 128 -0.45 12.94 -9.82
C CYS A 128 -0.60 11.61 -9.07
N ARG A 129 -0.44 11.63 -7.74
CA ARG A 129 -0.53 10.46 -6.87
C ARG A 129 -1.44 10.75 -5.67
N PRO A 130 -2.24 9.77 -5.22
CA PRO A 130 -2.95 9.84 -3.96
C PRO A 130 -1.97 9.76 -2.78
N ILE A 131 -2.15 10.65 -1.81
CA ILE A 131 -1.35 10.69 -0.59
C ILE A 131 -2.25 10.67 0.66
N PHE A 132 -1.91 9.81 1.62
CA PHE A 132 -2.57 9.72 2.92
C PHE A 132 -1.57 10.11 4.01
N ARG A 133 -1.77 11.26 4.66
CA ARG A 133 -0.80 11.85 5.60
C ARG A 133 -0.73 11.12 6.94
N ALA A 134 -1.88 10.72 7.44
CA ALA A 134 -2.02 9.84 8.59
C ALA A 134 -2.83 8.63 8.14
N TRP A 135 -2.34 7.44 8.45
CA TRP A 135 -2.97 6.21 8.00
C TRP A 135 -2.65 5.07 8.96
N HIS A 136 -3.59 4.13 9.05
CA HIS A 136 -3.34 2.81 9.61
C HIS A 136 -4.08 1.75 8.79
N THR A 137 -3.69 0.50 8.95
CA THR A 137 -4.40 -0.64 8.39
C THR A 137 -4.18 -1.87 9.24
N GLU A 138 -5.07 -2.85 9.11
CA GLU A 138 -4.98 -4.13 9.79
C GLU A 138 -5.10 -5.26 8.78
N ALA A 139 -4.32 -6.30 8.99
CA ALA A 139 -4.42 -7.55 8.24
C ALA A 139 -4.59 -8.73 9.19
N ALA A 140 -5.43 -9.69 8.81
CA ALA A 140 -5.53 -10.94 9.53
C ALA A 140 -4.59 -11.98 8.93
N GLY A 141 -4.13 -12.92 9.75
CA GLY A 141 -3.28 -14.00 9.27
C GLY A 141 -3.27 -15.20 10.19
N PHE A 142 -2.66 -16.26 9.68
CA PHE A 142 -2.30 -17.45 10.44
C PHE A 142 -0.79 -17.55 10.54
N LEU A 143 -0.30 -17.91 11.73
CA LEU A 143 1.09 -18.19 12.00
C LEU A 143 1.27 -19.66 12.40
N ASP A 144 2.25 -20.33 11.82
CA ASP A 144 2.79 -21.58 12.32
C ASP A 144 3.97 -21.30 13.27
N PRO A 145 3.77 -21.34 14.60
CA PRO A 145 4.84 -21.07 15.56
C PRO A 145 5.94 -22.13 15.57
N ALA A 146 5.74 -23.29 14.93
CA ALA A 146 6.79 -24.28 14.74
C ALA A 146 7.80 -23.88 13.64
N VAL A 147 7.40 -22.99 12.73
CA VAL A 147 8.22 -22.51 11.61
C VAL A 147 8.73 -21.08 11.86
N LEU A 148 7.88 -20.20 12.40
CA LEU A 148 8.19 -18.81 12.67
C LEU A 148 7.65 -18.37 14.03
N GLY A 149 8.55 -17.98 14.94
CA GLY A 149 8.16 -17.46 16.26
C GLY A 149 7.52 -16.08 16.17
N LEU A 150 6.65 -15.74 17.15
CA LEU A 150 6.01 -14.41 17.18
C LEU A 150 7.02 -13.27 17.30
N ASP A 151 8.01 -13.40 18.18
CA ASP A 151 9.03 -12.35 18.38
C ASP A 151 9.83 -12.11 17.10
N GLU A 152 10.03 -13.15 16.29
CA GLU A 152 10.70 -13.04 15.00
C GLU A 152 9.79 -12.36 13.97
N LEU A 153 8.52 -12.74 13.90
CA LEU A 153 7.54 -12.05 13.07
C LEU A 153 7.42 -10.56 13.44
N GLU A 154 7.48 -10.21 14.73
CA GLU A 154 7.48 -8.83 15.19
C GLU A 154 8.72 -8.07 14.68
N ARG A 155 9.91 -8.64 14.85
CA ARG A 155 11.15 -8.06 14.30
C ARG A 155 11.10 -7.89 12.79
N ILE A 156 10.55 -8.86 12.06
CA ILE A 156 10.33 -8.78 10.61
C ILE A 156 9.41 -7.62 10.29
N ALA A 157 8.29 -7.49 10.99
CA ALA A 157 7.30 -6.44 10.73
C ALA A 157 7.86 -5.04 11.02
N GLN A 158 8.62 -4.86 12.11
CA GLN A 158 9.34 -3.61 12.38
C GLN A 158 10.38 -3.30 11.30
N THR A 159 11.12 -4.31 10.85
CA THR A 159 12.15 -4.16 9.81
C THR A 159 11.53 -3.79 8.46
N ALA A 160 10.40 -4.42 8.12
CA ALA A 160 9.62 -4.07 6.95
C ALA A 160 9.16 -2.61 7.02
N GLY A 161 8.60 -2.19 8.16
CA GLY A 161 8.15 -0.82 8.38
C GLY A 161 9.26 0.24 8.27
N ALA A 162 10.39 0.00 8.93
CA ALA A 162 11.50 0.93 8.98
C ALA A 162 12.33 0.97 7.68
N LEU A 163 12.62 -0.20 7.09
CA LEU A 163 13.62 -0.31 6.01
C LEU A 163 13.05 -0.63 4.64
N VAL A 164 11.83 -1.18 4.55
CA VAL A 164 11.18 -1.50 3.27
C VAL A 164 10.07 -0.50 2.92
N GLY A 165 9.04 -0.38 3.75
CA GLY A 165 7.86 0.48 3.55
C GLY A 165 6.86 -0.05 2.51
N LEU A 166 5.72 0.62 2.42
CA LEU A 166 4.60 0.30 1.53
C LEU A 166 4.37 1.40 0.48
N GLY A 167 3.70 1.06 -0.62
CA GLY A 167 3.34 2.03 -1.65
C GLY A 167 4.53 2.52 -2.48
N ASP A 168 4.48 3.77 -2.92
CA ASP A 168 5.42 4.36 -3.88
C ASP A 168 6.45 5.28 -3.21
N TRP A 169 7.61 5.46 -3.87
CA TRP A 169 8.73 6.28 -3.42
C TRP A 169 9.07 6.10 -1.91
N ARG A 170 9.22 4.83 -1.54
CA ARG A 170 9.45 4.34 -0.17
C ARG A 170 10.64 4.93 0.59
N PRO A 171 11.71 5.48 -0.04
CA PRO A 171 12.68 6.27 0.70
C PRO A 171 12.09 7.42 1.51
N ARG A 172 10.93 7.97 1.11
CA ARG A 172 10.25 9.08 1.79
C ARG A 172 8.87 8.72 2.35
N TYR A 173 8.17 7.76 1.76
CA TYR A 173 6.77 7.46 2.06
C TYR A 173 6.54 6.01 2.52
N GLY A 174 5.38 5.75 3.13
CA GLY A 174 4.90 4.42 3.48
C GLY A 174 5.70 3.68 4.55
N ARG A 175 6.47 4.38 5.38
CA ARG A 175 7.07 3.81 6.61
C ARG A 175 6.00 3.64 7.67
N PHE A 176 6.15 2.61 8.49
CA PHE A 176 5.20 2.27 9.54
C PHE A 176 5.89 1.59 10.72
N THR A 177 5.20 1.54 11.85
CA THR A 177 5.45 0.57 12.94
C THR A 177 4.37 -0.49 12.89
N ALA A 178 4.67 -1.70 13.38
CA ALA A 178 3.73 -2.80 13.40
C ALA A 178 3.54 -3.38 14.80
N THR A 179 2.36 -3.90 15.11
CA THR A 179 2.10 -4.73 16.29
C THR A 179 1.39 -6.00 15.86
N ILE A 180 1.58 -7.08 16.63
CA ILE A 180 0.98 -8.38 16.37
C ILE A 180 0.12 -8.75 17.57
N GLU A 181 -1.16 -8.98 17.32
CA GLU A 181 -2.13 -9.36 18.33
C GLU A 181 -2.60 -10.79 18.04
N LYS A 182 -2.58 -11.65 19.07
CA LYS A 182 -3.23 -12.96 18.97
C LYS A 182 -4.74 -12.76 19.06
N THR A 183 -5.49 -13.41 18.18
CA THR A 183 -6.95 -13.31 18.11
C THR A 183 -7.61 -14.66 18.29
#